data_AF-A0A1E3ATU6-F1
#
_entry.id   AF-A0A1E3ATU6-F1
#
_cell.length_a   1.000
_cell.length_b   1.000
_cell.length_c   1.000
_cell.angle_alpha   90.00
_cell.angle_beta   90.00
_cell.angle_gamma   90.00
#
_symmetry.space_group_name_H-M   'P 1'
#
loop_
_entity.id
_entity.type
_entity.pdbx_description
1 polymer ?
#
loop_
_entity_poly.entity_id
_entity_poly.type
_entity_poly.pdbx_seq_one_letter_code
_entity_poly.pdbx_strand_id
1 'polypeptide(L)'
;MKAFMDKDFLLSTDTAKKLFHEIAEPMPVLDYHCHINPREIAEDRKFENITQVWLGGDHYKWRQMRSNGVDEYYITGDAPDREKFQKWAETLELAVGNPLYHWSHLELQRFFGYHGILNGETAEDVWKLCNARLQEDSMSVRNLIRQSAVTLICTTDDPADDLRWHKALAEDRSFEVQVLPAWRPDKAMNMEKPDYTSYIEKLGAAAEMEIRSFAELKAALKKRMDFFESYGCKASDHALEYVMYVPETEENIEKIFAKRLAGENPGREEELKFKTAFMSFAAEEYAKRGWAMQLHYGCKRDNNTSMYRQLGPDTGYDCINNYAPSSQMADFLNALNIKGTLPKTIIYSLNPNDDEAIGSIIGCFQNADAVGKIQQGSAWWFNDNKNGMMKQMTSLANLGLLGNFIGMLTDSRSFLSYPRHEYFRRILCELIGGWVENGEYPDDEKTLKRIIKGISYNNAVRYFGFALEEK
;
A
#
# COMPACT_ATOMS: atom_id res chain seq x y z
N MET A 1 -19.45 -5.30 -30.95
CA MET A 1 -18.84 -4.46 -29.91
C MET A 1 -18.72 -5.30 -28.65
N LYS A 2 -17.58 -5.30 -27.94
CA LYS A 2 -17.49 -5.99 -26.64
C LYS A 2 -18.38 -5.27 -25.63
N ALA A 3 -18.97 -6.01 -24.69
CA ALA A 3 -19.74 -5.39 -23.61
C ALA A 3 -18.79 -4.74 -22.60
N PHE A 4 -19.22 -3.63 -21.98
CA PHE A 4 -18.45 -3.01 -20.91
C PHE A 4 -18.39 -3.95 -19.71
N MET A 5 -17.18 -4.20 -19.20
CA MET A 5 -16.94 -5.00 -18.00
C MET A 5 -17.59 -6.40 -18.04
N ASP A 6 -17.47 -7.08 -19.17
CA ASP A 6 -17.84 -8.49 -19.27
C ASP A 6 -16.83 -9.39 -18.55
N LYS A 7 -17.06 -10.72 -18.58
CA LYS A 7 -16.16 -11.69 -17.96
C LYS A 7 -14.71 -11.61 -18.48
N ASP A 8 -14.51 -11.17 -19.72
CA ASP A 8 -13.21 -11.06 -20.38
C ASP A 8 -12.70 -9.61 -20.34
N PHE A 9 -13.21 -8.79 -19.42
CA PHE A 9 -12.75 -7.42 -19.21
C PHE A 9 -11.21 -7.37 -19.10
N LEU A 10 -10.61 -6.51 -19.92
CA LEU A 10 -9.14 -6.33 -20.11
C LEU A 10 -8.38 -7.49 -20.73
N LEU A 11 -9.04 -8.59 -21.11
CA LEU A 11 -8.42 -9.77 -21.70
C LEU A 11 -8.72 -9.80 -23.21
N SER A 12 -7.70 -9.58 -24.03
CA SER A 12 -7.86 -9.49 -25.48
C SER A 12 -7.51 -10.79 -26.21
N THR A 13 -6.55 -11.57 -25.69
CA THR A 13 -6.08 -12.82 -26.30
C THR A 13 -6.66 -14.07 -25.65
N ASP A 14 -6.62 -15.20 -26.35
CA ASP A 14 -7.10 -16.48 -25.79
C ASP A 14 -6.15 -17.00 -24.71
N THR A 15 -4.84 -16.79 -24.87
CA THR A 15 -3.86 -17.06 -23.81
C THR A 15 -4.16 -16.23 -22.56
N ALA A 16 -4.42 -14.91 -22.67
CA ALA A 16 -4.73 -14.06 -21.52
C ALA A 16 -5.99 -14.53 -20.78
N LYS A 17 -7.04 -14.92 -21.52
CA LYS A 17 -8.28 -15.49 -20.95
C LYS A 17 -8.00 -16.77 -20.18
N LYS A 18 -7.22 -17.70 -20.76
CA LYS A 18 -6.85 -18.96 -20.11
C LYS A 18 -6.05 -18.71 -18.83
N LEU A 19 -5.01 -17.87 -18.89
CA LEU A 19 -4.18 -17.53 -17.73
C LEU A 19 -5.00 -16.89 -16.61
N PHE A 20 -5.95 -16.03 -16.92
CA PHE A 20 -6.79 -15.40 -15.91
C PHE A 20 -7.80 -16.39 -15.31
N HIS A 21 -8.73 -16.91 -16.11
CA HIS A 21 -9.88 -17.68 -15.64
C HIS A 21 -9.48 -19.02 -15.01
N GLU A 22 -8.46 -19.69 -15.55
CA GLU A 22 -8.07 -21.03 -15.07
C GLU A 22 -7.00 -20.98 -13.96
N ILE A 23 -6.25 -19.87 -13.85
CA ILE A 23 -5.06 -19.80 -12.98
C ILE A 23 -5.11 -18.63 -12.01
N ALA A 24 -5.22 -17.38 -12.48
CA ALA A 24 -5.09 -16.20 -11.62
C ALA A 24 -6.35 -15.93 -10.77
N GLU A 25 -7.53 -16.05 -11.36
CA GLU A 25 -8.82 -15.82 -10.71
C GLU A 25 -9.03 -16.68 -9.46
N PRO A 26 -8.79 -18.01 -9.45
CA PRO A 26 -9.00 -18.84 -8.26
C PRO A 26 -7.94 -18.67 -7.17
N MET A 27 -6.89 -17.86 -7.38
CA MET A 27 -5.86 -17.67 -6.35
C MET A 27 -6.41 -16.83 -5.18
N PRO A 28 -6.08 -17.17 -3.93
CA PRO A 28 -6.44 -16.33 -2.78
C PRO A 28 -5.74 -14.98 -2.84
N VAL A 29 -6.24 -14.02 -2.05
CA VAL A 29 -5.62 -12.71 -1.89
C VAL A 29 -4.71 -12.72 -0.66
N LEU A 30 -3.53 -12.14 -0.82
CA LEU A 30 -2.60 -11.80 0.24
C LEU A 30 -2.30 -10.31 0.09
N ASP A 31 -2.82 -9.50 0.99
CA ASP A 31 -2.67 -8.05 0.94
C ASP A 31 -1.59 -7.61 1.93
N TYR A 32 -0.33 -7.66 1.49
CA TYR A 32 0.84 -7.49 2.36
C TYR A 32 1.13 -6.03 2.74
N HIS A 33 0.32 -5.07 2.28
CA HIS A 33 0.38 -3.67 2.68
C HIS A 33 -0.95 -2.95 2.39
N CYS A 34 -1.61 -2.47 3.44
CA CYS A 34 -2.82 -1.67 3.34
C CYS A 34 -2.97 -0.71 4.52
N HIS A 35 -4.03 0.09 4.48
CA HIS A 35 -4.36 1.11 5.47
C HIS A 35 -5.75 0.90 6.09
N ILE A 36 -6.32 -0.30 5.97
CA ILE A 36 -7.63 -0.62 6.56
C ILE A 36 -7.55 -0.62 8.09
N ASN A 37 -8.63 -0.23 8.74
CA ASN A 37 -8.68 -0.09 10.19
C ASN A 37 -8.87 -1.47 10.87
N PRO A 38 -7.89 -1.98 11.67
CA PRO A 38 -8.01 -3.29 12.31
C PRO A 38 -9.16 -3.35 13.32
N ARG A 39 -9.57 -2.21 13.88
CA ARG A 39 -10.75 -2.14 14.75
C ARG A 39 -12.02 -2.57 14.04
N GLU A 40 -12.22 -2.12 12.80
CA GLU A 40 -13.45 -2.41 12.04
C GLU A 40 -13.53 -3.90 11.67
N ILE A 41 -12.38 -4.57 11.55
CA ILE A 41 -12.31 -6.03 11.41
C ILE A 41 -12.63 -6.71 12.74
N ALA A 42 -12.02 -6.26 13.83
CA ALA A 42 -12.22 -6.85 15.16
C ALA A 42 -13.68 -6.76 15.61
N GLU A 43 -14.31 -5.60 15.41
CA GLU A 43 -15.73 -5.32 15.71
C GLU A 43 -16.70 -5.88 14.66
N ASP A 44 -16.19 -6.47 13.57
CA ASP A 44 -16.96 -6.94 12.41
C ASP A 44 -18.02 -5.91 11.94
N ARG A 45 -17.55 -4.69 11.71
CA ARG A 45 -18.42 -3.53 11.43
C ARG A 45 -19.35 -3.84 10.26
N LYS A 46 -20.60 -3.42 10.39
CA LYS A 46 -21.54 -3.25 9.27
C LYS A 46 -21.67 -1.78 8.92
N PHE A 47 -21.63 -1.47 7.64
CA PHE A 47 -21.83 -0.10 7.15
C PHE A 47 -23.32 0.18 6.98
N GLU A 48 -23.76 1.39 7.33
CA GLU A 48 -25.18 1.75 7.23
C GLU A 48 -25.60 1.99 5.78
N ASN A 49 -24.69 2.52 4.96
CA ASN A 49 -24.94 2.87 3.58
C ASN A 49 -23.66 2.87 2.72
N ILE A 50 -23.84 2.92 1.39
CA ILE A 50 -22.72 2.86 0.45
C ILE A 50 -21.76 4.05 0.57
N THR A 51 -22.23 5.26 0.92
CA THR A 51 -21.34 6.42 1.08
C THR A 51 -20.30 6.18 2.16
N GLN A 52 -20.68 5.58 3.29
CA GLN A 52 -19.74 5.30 4.38
C GLN A 52 -18.58 4.39 3.93
N VAL A 53 -18.89 3.31 3.20
CA VAL A 53 -17.89 2.32 2.76
C VAL A 53 -17.11 2.77 1.50
N TRP A 54 -17.71 3.61 0.63
CA TRP A 54 -17.06 4.07 -0.60
C TRP A 54 -16.31 5.39 -0.49
N LEU A 55 -16.88 6.36 0.22
CA LEU A 55 -16.42 7.75 0.27
C LEU A 55 -15.80 8.12 1.62
N GLY A 56 -15.74 7.20 2.59
CA GLY A 56 -15.22 7.48 3.93
C GLY A 56 -13.70 7.50 4.09
N GLY A 57 -12.94 6.82 3.23
CA GLY A 57 -11.50 6.56 3.49
C GLY A 57 -10.52 6.86 2.36
N ASP A 58 -10.85 6.52 1.10
CA ASP A 58 -9.93 6.65 -0.03
C ASP A 58 -10.14 7.95 -0.81
N HIS A 59 -9.17 8.86 -0.68
CA HIS A 59 -9.22 10.23 -1.22
C HIS A 59 -9.17 10.34 -2.75
N TYR A 60 -9.06 9.22 -3.49
CA TYR A 60 -9.18 9.20 -4.95
C TYR A 60 -10.53 9.76 -5.42
N LYS A 61 -11.62 9.33 -4.78
CA LYS A 61 -12.98 9.77 -5.13
C LYS A 61 -13.17 11.26 -4.85
N TRP A 62 -12.70 11.72 -3.68
CA TRP A 62 -12.72 13.13 -3.29
C TRP A 62 -11.98 14.02 -4.28
N ARG A 63 -10.80 13.59 -4.74
CA ARG A 63 -10.04 14.32 -5.76
C ARG A 63 -10.85 14.51 -7.04
N GLN A 64 -11.51 13.46 -7.54
CA GLN A 64 -12.32 13.59 -8.76
C GLN A 64 -13.56 14.46 -8.56
N MET A 65 -14.22 14.36 -7.40
CA MET A 65 -15.36 15.24 -7.09
C MET A 65 -14.93 16.71 -7.09
N ARG A 66 -13.76 17.04 -6.51
CA ARG A 66 -13.19 18.40 -6.58
C ARG A 66 -12.83 18.80 -8.02
N SER A 67 -12.24 17.90 -8.80
CA SER A 67 -11.96 18.13 -10.22
C SER A 67 -13.24 18.39 -11.04
N ASN A 68 -14.37 17.80 -10.63
CA ASN A 68 -15.69 18.04 -11.19
C ASN A 68 -16.39 19.29 -10.61
N GLY A 69 -15.69 20.07 -9.78
CA GLY A 69 -16.24 21.30 -9.19
C GLY A 69 -17.32 21.07 -8.13
N VAL A 70 -17.41 19.87 -7.56
CA VAL A 70 -18.32 19.58 -6.43
C VAL A 70 -17.85 20.35 -5.20
N ASP A 71 -18.78 21.04 -4.55
CA ASP A 71 -18.51 21.77 -3.31
C ASP A 71 -18.04 20.82 -2.19
N GLU A 72 -17.06 21.26 -1.39
CA GLU A 72 -16.46 20.45 -0.33
C GLU A 72 -17.48 19.99 0.72
N TYR A 73 -18.59 20.72 0.88
CA TYR A 73 -19.74 20.33 1.69
C TYR A 73 -20.26 18.92 1.35
N TYR A 74 -20.26 18.54 0.06
CA TYR A 74 -20.69 17.22 -0.44
C TYR A 74 -19.57 16.18 -0.51
N ILE A 75 -18.36 16.51 -0.04
CA ILE A 75 -17.21 15.61 -0.08
C ILE A 75 -16.83 15.23 1.34
N THR A 76 -16.25 16.17 2.09
CA THR A 76 -15.78 15.96 3.47
C THR A 76 -16.64 16.71 4.50
N GLY A 77 -17.49 17.65 4.08
CA GLY A 77 -18.39 18.39 4.96
C GLY A 77 -19.63 17.60 5.41
N ASP A 78 -20.60 18.29 6.01
CA ASP A 78 -21.72 17.68 6.74
C ASP A 78 -22.94 17.34 5.86
N ALA A 79 -22.81 17.32 4.53
CA ALA A 79 -23.93 16.94 3.66
C ALA A 79 -24.43 15.51 3.98
N PRO A 80 -25.74 15.24 3.82
CA PRO A 80 -26.27 13.89 3.98
C PRO A 80 -25.59 12.88 3.05
N ASP A 81 -25.36 11.67 3.54
CA ASP A 81 -24.65 10.61 2.80
C ASP A 81 -25.25 10.34 1.41
N ARG A 82 -26.58 10.42 1.27
CA ARG A 82 -27.28 10.25 0.00
C ARG A 82 -26.92 11.34 -1.02
N GLU A 83 -26.75 12.58 -0.57
CA GLU A 83 -26.40 13.71 -1.43
C GLU A 83 -24.93 13.62 -1.86
N LYS A 84 -24.04 13.19 -0.95
CA LYS A 84 -22.64 12.87 -1.30
C LYS A 84 -22.57 11.76 -2.36
N PHE A 85 -23.37 10.70 -2.22
CA PHE A 85 -23.44 9.63 -3.22
C PHE A 85 -23.94 10.13 -4.57
N GLN A 86 -24.96 10.99 -4.58
CA GLN A 86 -25.47 11.60 -5.81
C GLN A 86 -24.36 12.33 -6.56
N LYS A 87 -23.61 13.18 -5.84
CA LYS A 87 -22.50 13.95 -6.41
C LYS A 87 -21.36 13.06 -6.90
N TRP A 88 -21.13 11.94 -6.23
CA TRP A 88 -20.19 10.93 -6.72
C TRP A 88 -20.66 10.28 -8.02
N ALA A 89 -21.93 9.87 -8.11
CA ALA A 89 -22.48 9.26 -9.33
C ALA A 89 -22.44 10.22 -10.54
N GLU A 90 -22.81 11.49 -10.34
CA GLU A 90 -22.71 12.58 -11.32
C GLU A 90 -21.25 12.90 -11.71
N THR A 91 -20.30 12.62 -10.82
CA THR A 91 -18.87 12.76 -11.14
C THR A 91 -18.36 11.57 -11.92
N LEU A 92 -18.77 10.36 -11.52
CA LEU A 92 -18.31 9.10 -12.11
C LEU A 92 -18.76 8.97 -13.57
N GLU A 93 -19.96 9.43 -13.93
CA GLU A 93 -20.45 9.38 -15.32
C GLU A 93 -19.55 10.11 -16.32
N LEU A 94 -18.79 11.12 -15.86
CA LEU A 94 -17.85 11.90 -16.67
C LEU A 94 -16.42 11.32 -16.66
N ALA A 95 -16.14 10.29 -15.87
CA ALA A 95 -14.79 9.79 -15.59
C ALA A 95 -14.24 8.83 -16.66
N VAL A 96 -14.49 9.11 -17.95
CA VAL A 96 -14.02 8.27 -19.07
C VAL A 96 -12.49 8.20 -19.08
N GLY A 97 -11.96 6.97 -19.04
CA GLY A 97 -10.52 6.71 -19.02
C GLY A 97 -9.87 6.79 -17.63
N ASN A 98 -10.61 7.23 -16.60
CA ASN A 98 -10.12 7.22 -15.23
C ASN A 98 -10.26 5.81 -14.59
N PRO A 99 -9.27 5.31 -13.84
CA PRO A 99 -9.37 3.99 -13.20
C PRO A 99 -10.53 3.88 -12.22
N LEU A 100 -10.98 4.98 -11.60
CA LEU A 100 -12.12 4.98 -10.69
C LEU A 100 -13.42 4.51 -11.37
N TYR A 101 -13.54 4.69 -12.69
CA TYR A 101 -14.67 4.15 -13.43
C TYR A 101 -14.66 2.61 -13.42
N HIS A 102 -13.49 2.00 -13.62
CA HIS A 102 -13.35 0.55 -13.54
C HIS A 102 -13.51 0.03 -12.11
N TRP A 103 -12.84 0.66 -11.13
CA TRP A 103 -12.92 0.22 -9.74
C TRP A 103 -14.35 0.26 -9.21
N SER A 104 -15.06 1.37 -9.44
CA SER A 104 -16.44 1.51 -8.97
C SER A 104 -17.36 0.45 -9.56
N HIS A 105 -17.26 0.13 -10.84
CA HIS A 105 -18.12 -0.88 -11.45
C HIS A 105 -17.68 -2.32 -11.08
N LEU A 106 -16.38 -2.58 -10.87
CA LEU A 106 -15.92 -3.87 -10.33
C LEU A 106 -16.45 -4.09 -8.90
N GLU A 107 -16.36 -3.06 -8.05
CA GLU A 107 -16.89 -3.04 -6.69
C GLU A 107 -18.40 -3.31 -6.69
N LEU A 108 -19.15 -2.61 -7.55
CA LEU A 108 -20.60 -2.81 -7.74
C LEU A 108 -20.95 -4.23 -8.20
N GLN A 109 -20.21 -4.79 -9.16
CA GLN A 109 -20.48 -6.15 -9.65
C GLN A 109 -20.16 -7.21 -8.60
N ARG A 110 -19.01 -7.12 -7.91
CA ARG A 110 -18.50 -8.18 -7.04
C ARG A 110 -19.23 -8.24 -5.69
N PHE A 111 -19.53 -7.09 -5.10
CA PHE A 111 -20.12 -7.06 -3.76
C PHE A 111 -21.63 -6.82 -3.76
N PHE A 112 -22.16 -6.14 -4.78
CA PHE A 112 -23.57 -5.74 -4.81
C PHE A 112 -24.39 -6.45 -5.89
N GLY A 113 -23.71 -7.13 -6.85
CA GLY A 113 -24.35 -7.78 -7.98
C GLY A 113 -24.98 -6.81 -8.98
N TYR A 114 -24.54 -5.54 -8.99
CA TYR A 114 -25.03 -4.54 -9.94
C TYR A 114 -24.20 -4.55 -11.22
N HIS A 115 -24.83 -4.92 -12.33
CA HIS A 115 -24.20 -4.98 -13.66
C HIS A 115 -24.61 -3.82 -14.59
N GLY A 116 -25.37 -2.85 -14.08
CA GLY A 116 -25.72 -1.64 -14.83
C GLY A 116 -24.58 -0.62 -14.83
N ILE A 117 -24.88 0.58 -15.35
CA ILE A 117 -23.97 1.73 -15.32
C ILE A 117 -24.40 2.63 -14.16
N LEU A 118 -23.45 3.08 -13.33
CA LEU A 118 -23.72 4.11 -12.32
C LEU A 118 -23.54 5.50 -12.95
N ASN A 119 -24.57 6.33 -12.84
CA ASN A 119 -24.63 7.71 -13.30
C ASN A 119 -25.66 8.51 -12.47
N GLY A 120 -25.84 9.79 -12.75
CA GLY A 120 -26.77 10.65 -12.00
C GLY A 120 -28.22 10.13 -11.98
N GLU A 121 -28.70 9.53 -13.07
CA GLU A 121 -30.06 9.00 -13.21
C GLU A 121 -30.28 7.68 -12.45
N THR A 122 -29.27 6.80 -12.44
CA THR A 122 -29.32 5.48 -11.80
C THR A 122 -28.90 5.49 -10.34
N ALA A 123 -28.37 6.62 -9.84
CA ALA A 123 -27.85 6.76 -8.48
C ALA A 123 -28.87 6.36 -7.41
N GLU A 124 -30.15 6.69 -7.58
CA GLU A 124 -31.18 6.33 -6.60
C GLU A 124 -31.40 4.81 -6.50
N ASP A 125 -31.42 4.12 -7.63
CA ASP A 125 -31.64 2.67 -7.66
C ASP A 125 -30.41 1.93 -7.13
N VAL A 126 -29.21 2.39 -7.50
CA VAL A 126 -27.95 1.84 -6.99
C VAL A 126 -27.82 2.09 -5.48
N TRP A 127 -28.18 3.28 -5.00
CA TRP A 127 -28.21 3.59 -3.57
C TRP A 127 -29.10 2.62 -2.78
N LYS A 128 -30.34 2.43 -3.25
CA LYS A 128 -31.30 1.52 -2.61
C LYS A 128 -30.80 0.07 -2.63
N LEU A 129 -30.31 -0.40 -3.77
CA LEU A 129 -29.77 -1.74 -3.91
C LEU A 129 -28.60 -1.97 -2.94
N CYS A 130 -27.61 -1.09 -2.97
CA CYS A 130 -26.40 -1.27 -2.18
C CYS A 130 -26.69 -1.19 -0.68
N ASN A 131 -27.55 -0.25 -0.26
CA ASN A 131 -27.90 -0.13 1.15
C ASN A 131 -28.71 -1.32 1.65
N ALA A 132 -29.62 -1.87 0.83
CA ALA A 132 -30.34 -3.10 1.18
C ALA A 132 -29.36 -4.28 1.33
N ARG A 133 -28.40 -4.42 0.42
CA ARG A 133 -27.33 -5.43 0.53
C ARG A 133 -26.51 -5.24 1.80
N LEU A 134 -26.09 -4.02 2.14
CA LEU A 134 -25.27 -3.75 3.33
C LEU A 134 -25.91 -4.16 4.66
N GLN A 135 -27.23 -4.36 4.70
CA GLN A 135 -27.91 -4.89 5.88
C GLN A 135 -27.81 -6.42 6.01
N GLU A 136 -27.47 -7.13 4.95
CA GLU A 136 -27.26 -8.58 4.98
C GLU A 136 -26.04 -8.94 5.86
N ASP A 137 -26.11 -10.08 6.55
CA ASP A 137 -24.97 -10.57 7.36
C ASP A 137 -23.72 -10.83 6.52
N SER A 138 -23.89 -11.17 5.24
CA SER A 138 -22.82 -11.32 4.26
C SER A 138 -21.98 -10.06 4.04
N MET A 139 -22.49 -8.87 4.39
CA MET A 139 -21.84 -7.58 4.09
C MET A 139 -21.13 -6.94 5.29
N SER A 140 -20.93 -7.68 6.38
CA SER A 140 -20.01 -7.27 7.44
C SER A 140 -18.56 -7.25 6.94
N VAL A 141 -17.69 -6.47 7.58
CA VAL A 141 -16.28 -6.33 7.20
C VAL A 141 -15.59 -7.69 7.06
N ARG A 142 -15.75 -8.61 8.01
CA ARG A 142 -15.11 -9.94 7.94
C ARG A 142 -15.65 -10.75 6.77
N ASN A 143 -16.93 -10.61 6.45
CA ASN A 143 -17.52 -11.33 5.32
C ASN A 143 -17.15 -10.71 3.96
N LEU A 144 -16.95 -9.40 3.85
CA LEU A 144 -16.37 -8.77 2.65
C LEU A 144 -14.95 -9.30 2.38
N ILE A 145 -14.15 -9.45 3.43
CA ILE A 145 -12.81 -10.03 3.37
C ILE A 145 -12.86 -11.50 2.88
N ARG A 146 -13.76 -12.31 3.46
CA ARG A 146 -13.96 -13.72 3.05
C ARG A 146 -14.43 -13.87 1.62
N GLN A 147 -15.42 -13.08 1.20
CA GLN A 147 -15.93 -13.07 -0.18
C GLN A 147 -14.81 -12.78 -1.19
N SER A 148 -13.78 -12.04 -0.78
CA SER A 148 -12.62 -11.69 -1.59
C SER A 148 -11.49 -12.74 -1.54
N ALA A 149 -11.73 -13.89 -0.89
CA ALA A 149 -10.75 -14.97 -0.70
C ALA A 149 -9.42 -14.49 -0.08
N VAL A 150 -9.47 -13.48 0.78
CA VAL A 150 -8.29 -12.96 1.47
C VAL A 150 -7.86 -13.95 2.54
N THR A 151 -6.57 -14.21 2.61
CA THR A 151 -5.96 -15.13 3.60
C THR A 151 -5.10 -14.41 4.62
N LEU A 152 -4.54 -13.25 4.23
CA LEU A 152 -3.74 -12.42 5.11
C LEU A 152 -3.79 -10.95 4.68
N ILE A 153 -3.79 -10.09 5.69
CA ILE A 153 -3.78 -8.64 5.60
C ILE A 153 -2.64 -8.13 6.48
N CYS A 154 -1.80 -7.24 5.94
CA CYS A 154 -0.89 -6.42 6.74
C CYS A 154 -1.43 -4.99 6.82
N THR A 155 -1.85 -4.57 8.01
CA THR A 155 -2.16 -3.15 8.26
C THR A 155 -0.88 -2.34 8.42
N THR A 156 -0.99 -1.02 8.45
CA THR A 156 0.16 -0.12 8.62
C THR A 156 0.04 0.63 9.94
N ASP A 157 0.94 0.34 10.88
CA ASP A 157 0.78 0.70 12.29
C ASP A 157 1.98 1.48 12.84
N ASP A 158 1.71 2.43 13.74
CA ASP A 158 2.72 3.30 14.34
C ASP A 158 3.44 2.58 15.50
N PRO A 159 4.77 2.73 15.66
CA PRO A 159 5.51 2.17 16.79
C PRO A 159 4.91 2.38 18.18
N ALA A 160 4.20 3.50 18.37
CA ALA A 160 3.57 3.88 19.63
C ALA A 160 2.15 3.32 19.81
N ASP A 161 1.63 2.53 18.89
CA ASP A 161 0.30 1.93 18.98
C ASP A 161 0.30 0.67 19.88
N ASP A 162 -0.84 0.44 20.54
CA ASP A 162 -1.01 -0.65 21.52
C ASP A 162 -1.30 -2.02 20.87
N LEU A 163 -1.52 -2.06 19.55
CA LEU A 163 -1.89 -3.24 18.74
C LEU A 163 -3.04 -4.07 19.35
N ARG A 164 -3.93 -3.45 20.15
CA ARG A 164 -4.98 -4.19 20.87
C ARG A 164 -5.95 -4.90 19.94
N TRP A 165 -6.17 -4.36 18.74
CA TRP A 165 -7.08 -4.94 17.76
C TRP A 165 -6.45 -6.16 17.08
N HIS A 166 -5.15 -6.13 16.78
CA HIS A 166 -4.41 -7.31 16.32
C HIS A 166 -4.40 -8.41 17.37
N LYS A 167 -4.22 -8.06 18.65
CA LYS A 167 -4.34 -9.01 19.75
C LYS A 167 -5.72 -9.67 19.76
N ALA A 168 -6.79 -8.87 19.73
CA ALA A 168 -8.16 -9.38 19.73
C ALA A 168 -8.43 -10.30 18.53
N LEU A 169 -7.94 -9.94 17.35
CA LEU A 169 -8.07 -10.73 16.12
C LEU A 169 -7.27 -12.03 16.18
N ALA A 170 -6.05 -12.00 16.71
CA ALA A 170 -5.21 -13.20 16.87
C ALA A 170 -5.81 -14.20 17.88
N GLU A 171 -6.53 -13.70 18.89
CA GLU A 171 -7.21 -14.53 19.91
C GLU A 171 -8.58 -15.07 19.44
N ASP A 172 -9.18 -14.45 18.41
CA ASP A 172 -10.52 -14.79 17.90
C ASP A 172 -10.49 -15.93 16.87
N ARG A 173 -10.82 -17.13 17.34
CA ARG A 173 -10.88 -18.35 16.49
C ARG A 173 -12.05 -18.38 15.50
N SER A 174 -12.98 -17.43 15.56
CA SER A 174 -14.09 -17.34 14.61
C SER A 174 -13.70 -16.68 13.28
N PHE A 175 -12.49 -16.14 13.18
CA PHE A 175 -11.97 -15.50 11.98
C PHE A 175 -10.61 -16.09 11.58
N GLU A 176 -10.58 -16.66 10.38
CA GLU A 176 -9.49 -17.48 9.85
C GLU A 176 -8.39 -16.66 9.14
N VAL A 177 -8.68 -15.41 8.80
CA VAL A 177 -7.77 -14.52 8.07
C VAL A 177 -6.74 -13.94 9.03
N GLN A 178 -5.47 -14.03 8.65
CA GLN A 178 -4.39 -13.45 9.45
C GLN A 178 -4.37 -11.93 9.27
N VAL A 179 -4.50 -11.16 10.35
CA VAL A 179 -4.37 -9.70 10.33
C VAL A 179 -3.12 -9.33 11.13
N LEU A 180 -2.06 -8.97 10.43
CA LEU A 180 -0.74 -8.71 10.99
C LEU A 180 -0.42 -7.21 10.92
N PRO A 181 0.32 -6.66 11.89
CA PRO A 181 0.79 -5.28 11.80
C PRO A 181 2.03 -5.19 10.90
N ALA A 182 2.15 -4.10 10.14
CA ALA A 182 3.39 -3.67 9.50
C ALA A 182 3.91 -2.40 10.18
N TRP A 183 5.20 -2.38 10.46
CA TRP A 183 5.86 -1.34 11.24
C TRP A 183 6.13 -0.07 10.41
N ARG A 184 5.49 1.06 10.75
CA ARG A 184 5.73 2.35 10.06
C ARG A 184 6.18 3.46 11.01
N PRO A 185 7.49 3.70 11.16
CA PRO A 185 8.04 4.60 12.16
C PRO A 185 8.23 6.03 11.65
N ASP A 186 7.42 6.50 10.69
CA ASP A 186 7.58 7.80 10.06
C ASP A 186 7.62 8.95 11.08
N LYS A 187 6.76 8.92 12.10
CA LYS A 187 6.73 9.97 13.14
C LYS A 187 7.97 9.95 14.05
N ALA A 188 8.60 8.80 14.24
CA ALA A 188 9.86 8.68 14.98
C ALA A 188 11.06 9.23 14.17
N MET A 189 10.94 9.23 12.84
CA MET A 189 11.96 9.69 11.90
C MET A 189 11.80 11.18 11.53
N ASN A 190 10.57 11.68 11.40
CA ASN A 190 10.26 13.01 10.87
C ASN A 190 10.43 14.12 11.92
N MET A 191 11.67 14.31 12.38
CA MET A 191 12.01 15.28 13.41
C MET A 191 11.70 16.73 13.06
N GLU A 192 11.54 17.06 11.77
CA GLU A 192 11.13 18.37 11.29
C GLU A 192 9.66 18.71 11.59
N LYS A 193 8.85 17.73 11.98
CA LYS A 193 7.42 17.95 12.23
C LYS A 193 7.19 18.66 13.56
N PRO A 194 6.19 19.57 13.65
CA PRO A 194 5.94 20.35 14.87
C PRO A 194 5.65 19.49 16.11
N ASP A 195 4.95 18.37 15.92
CA ASP A 195 4.49 17.45 16.96
C ASP A 195 5.52 16.39 17.38
N TYR A 196 6.74 16.44 16.84
CA TYR A 196 7.76 15.41 17.06
C TYR A 196 8.08 15.16 18.54
N THR A 197 8.26 16.20 19.35
CA THR A 197 8.59 16.04 20.78
C THR A 197 7.47 15.36 21.56
N SER A 198 6.22 15.74 21.30
CA SER A 198 5.03 15.09 21.87
C SER A 198 4.93 13.63 21.42
N TYR A 199 5.30 13.34 20.17
CA TYR A 199 5.36 11.97 19.68
C TYR A 199 6.44 11.14 20.39
N ILE A 200 7.63 11.69 20.62
CA ILE A 200 8.71 11.02 21.36
C ILE A 200 8.26 10.67 22.79
N GLU A 201 7.51 11.54 23.46
CA GLU A 201 6.89 11.23 24.76
C GLU A 201 5.90 10.06 24.67
N LYS A 202 5.01 10.07 23.66
CA LYS A 202 4.05 8.96 23.41
C LYS A 202 4.80 7.64 23.16
N LEU A 203 5.82 7.66 22.31
CA LEU A 203 6.65 6.49 22.00
C LEU A 203 7.38 5.97 23.23
N GLY A 204 7.95 6.88 24.04
CA GLY A 204 8.59 6.53 25.31
C GLY A 204 7.62 5.85 26.28
N ALA A 205 6.40 6.39 26.44
CA ALA A 205 5.36 5.76 27.24
C ALA A 205 5.00 4.36 26.74
N ALA A 206 4.84 4.17 25.42
CA ALA A 206 4.58 2.86 24.81
C ALA A 206 5.75 1.87 24.97
N ALA A 207 6.98 2.36 25.08
CA ALA A 207 8.20 1.57 25.31
C ALA A 207 8.56 1.43 26.79
N GLU A 208 7.73 1.98 27.68
CA GLU A 208 7.94 2.03 29.14
C GLU A 208 9.33 2.58 29.50
N MET A 209 9.75 3.67 28.84
CA MET A 209 11.01 4.36 29.12
C MET A 209 10.98 5.82 28.67
N GLU A 210 11.85 6.64 29.24
CA GLU A 210 12.08 7.99 28.73
C GLU A 210 13.06 7.95 27.55
N ILE A 211 12.89 8.88 26.61
CA ILE A 211 13.76 9.03 25.44
C ILE A 211 14.39 10.43 25.51
N ARG A 212 15.65 10.51 25.91
CA ARG A 212 16.42 11.77 26.06
C ARG A 212 17.63 11.85 25.12
N SER A 213 17.93 10.76 24.42
CA SER A 213 19.05 10.63 23.47
C SER A 213 18.65 9.79 22.25
N PHE A 214 19.41 9.90 21.17
CA PHE A 214 19.20 9.06 20.00
C PHE A 214 19.47 7.59 20.33
N ALA A 215 20.45 7.30 21.19
CA ALA A 215 20.67 5.96 21.75
C ALA A 215 19.42 5.39 22.45
N GLU A 216 18.73 6.19 23.28
CA GLU A 216 17.49 5.78 23.93
C GLU A 216 16.31 5.67 22.96
N LEU A 217 16.25 6.49 21.91
CA LEU A 217 15.28 6.31 20.82
C LEU A 217 15.48 4.95 20.13
N LYS A 218 16.73 4.60 19.79
CA LYS A 218 17.08 3.28 19.25
C LYS A 218 16.63 2.16 20.20
N ALA A 219 16.85 2.31 21.51
CA ALA A 219 16.44 1.32 22.51
C ALA A 219 14.91 1.18 22.62
N ALA A 220 14.18 2.30 22.64
CA ALA A 220 12.72 2.30 22.64
C ALA A 220 12.15 1.62 21.38
N LEU A 221 12.68 1.97 20.20
CA LEU A 221 12.26 1.36 18.93
C LEU A 221 12.52 -0.15 18.92
N LYS A 222 13.66 -0.64 19.44
CA LYS A 222 13.91 -2.09 19.57
C LYS A 222 12.85 -2.78 20.42
N LYS A 223 12.53 -2.23 21.61
CA LYS A 223 11.46 -2.78 22.47
C LYS A 223 10.12 -2.85 21.72
N ARG A 224 9.78 -1.79 20.97
CA ARG A 224 8.54 -1.75 20.20
C ARG A 224 8.58 -2.68 18.99
N MET A 225 9.72 -2.86 18.33
CA MET A 225 9.87 -3.86 17.27
C MET A 225 9.67 -5.28 17.82
N ASP A 226 10.21 -5.59 19.01
CA ASP A 226 10.01 -6.90 19.66
C ASP A 226 8.52 -7.12 20.02
N PHE A 227 7.82 -6.07 20.45
CA PHE A 227 6.38 -6.10 20.66
C PHE A 227 5.61 -6.37 19.36
N PHE A 228 5.95 -5.69 18.26
CA PHE A 228 5.36 -5.93 16.94
C PHE A 228 5.63 -7.36 16.43
N GLU A 229 6.85 -7.86 16.64
CA GLU A 229 7.23 -9.24 16.28
C GLU A 229 6.39 -10.27 17.05
N SER A 230 6.03 -9.99 18.31
CA SER A 230 5.16 -10.86 19.11
C SER A 230 3.73 -10.99 18.54
N TYR A 231 3.30 -10.06 17.68
CA TYR A 231 2.05 -10.11 16.92
C TYR A 231 2.24 -10.49 15.44
N GLY A 232 3.40 -11.06 15.10
CA GLY A 232 3.65 -11.61 13.78
C GLY A 232 4.09 -10.61 12.71
N CYS A 233 4.50 -9.39 13.09
CA CYS A 233 5.06 -8.42 12.15
C CYS A 233 6.23 -9.03 11.35
N LYS A 234 6.20 -8.87 10.03
CA LYS A 234 7.26 -9.30 9.08
C LYS A 234 7.64 -8.24 8.05
N ALA A 235 7.04 -7.05 8.13
CA ALA A 235 7.22 -5.98 7.18
C ALA A 235 7.32 -4.64 7.90
N SER A 236 8.14 -3.75 7.35
CA SER A 236 8.17 -2.34 7.68
C SER A 236 7.84 -1.49 6.47
N ASP A 237 7.41 -0.26 6.71
CA ASP A 237 7.10 0.74 5.70
C ASP A 237 7.66 2.10 6.09
N HIS A 238 8.07 2.87 5.08
CA HIS A 238 8.65 4.19 5.23
C HIS A 238 8.17 5.11 4.11
N ALA A 239 7.48 6.19 4.46
CA ALA A 239 7.17 7.24 3.51
C ALA A 239 8.27 8.32 3.51
N LEU A 240 9.00 8.39 2.40
CA LEU A 240 10.15 9.25 2.22
C LEU A 240 9.87 10.29 1.12
N GLU A 241 10.53 11.45 1.19
CA GLU A 241 10.56 12.35 0.04
C GLU A 241 11.37 11.72 -1.11
N TYR A 242 12.54 11.20 -0.75
CA TYR A 242 13.43 10.36 -1.55
C TYR A 242 14.28 9.52 -0.59
N VAL A 243 14.95 8.48 -1.09
CA VAL A 243 15.90 7.70 -0.28
C VAL A 243 17.19 8.50 -0.13
N MET A 244 17.33 9.19 1.00
CA MET A 244 18.46 10.07 1.28
C MET A 244 19.68 9.30 1.79
N TYR A 245 20.87 9.84 1.50
CA TYR A 245 22.11 9.34 2.08
C TYR A 245 23.07 10.49 2.40
N VAL A 246 23.04 10.92 3.66
CA VAL A 246 23.92 11.96 4.23
C VAL A 246 24.54 11.41 5.52
N PRO A 247 25.58 10.58 5.44
CA PRO A 247 26.18 9.93 6.61
C PRO A 247 26.78 10.96 7.57
N GLU A 248 26.73 10.66 8.86
CA GLU A 248 27.21 11.52 9.94
C GLU A 248 27.64 10.68 11.15
N THR A 249 28.50 11.26 11.98
CA THR A 249 28.98 10.68 13.24
C THR A 249 27.85 10.55 14.28
N GLU A 250 27.86 9.48 15.08
CA GLU A 250 26.87 9.30 16.16
C GLU A 250 26.86 10.49 17.14
N GLU A 251 28.03 11.07 17.45
CA GLU A 251 28.13 12.24 18.33
C GLU A 251 27.35 13.45 17.78
N ASN A 252 27.42 13.71 16.48
CA ASN A 252 26.70 14.83 15.89
C ASN A 252 25.19 14.54 15.77
N ILE A 253 24.81 13.28 15.53
CA ILE A 253 23.39 12.87 15.58
C ILE A 253 22.79 13.07 16.97
N GLU A 254 23.53 12.75 18.04
CA GLU A 254 23.09 13.02 19.41
C GLU A 254 22.89 14.52 19.66
N LYS A 255 23.78 15.38 19.15
CA LYS A 255 23.61 16.84 19.24
C LYS A 255 22.37 17.34 18.50
N ILE A 256 22.14 16.85 17.28
CA ILE A 256 20.96 17.17 16.46
C ILE A 256 19.67 16.74 17.19
N PHE A 257 19.67 15.54 17.78
CA PHE A 257 18.52 15.04 18.52
C PHE A 257 18.26 15.83 19.81
N ALA A 258 19.31 16.11 20.60
CA ALA A 258 19.20 16.91 21.82
C ALA A 258 18.68 18.34 21.53
N LYS A 259 19.17 18.97 20.46
CA LYS A 259 18.67 20.26 19.96
C LYS A 259 17.17 20.19 19.67
N ARG A 260 16.71 19.13 18.99
CA ARG A 260 15.28 18.96 18.70
C ARG A 260 14.42 18.78 19.95
N LEU A 261 14.90 18.01 20.92
CA LEU A 261 14.21 17.81 22.21
C LEU A 261 14.17 19.10 23.04
N ALA A 262 15.11 20.02 22.87
CA ALA A 262 15.08 21.36 23.48
C ALA A 262 14.07 22.32 22.81
N GLY A 263 13.34 21.87 21.78
CA GLY A 263 12.32 22.65 21.08
C GLY A 263 12.82 23.43 19.87
N GLU A 264 14.10 23.31 19.52
CA GLU A 264 14.67 23.95 18.33
C GLU A 264 14.40 23.11 17.07
N ASN A 265 14.07 23.78 15.96
CA ASN A 265 13.87 23.09 14.69
C ASN A 265 15.22 22.79 14.00
N PRO A 266 15.43 21.57 13.49
CA PRO A 266 16.62 21.24 12.72
C PRO A 266 16.58 21.95 11.36
N GLY A 267 17.77 22.32 10.87
CA GLY A 267 17.93 22.71 9.47
C GLY A 267 17.81 21.51 8.54
N ARG A 268 17.68 21.76 7.23
CA ARG A 268 17.49 20.70 6.23
C ARG A 268 18.63 19.66 6.21
N GLU A 269 19.88 20.09 6.37
CA GLU A 269 21.01 19.17 6.41
C GLU A 269 20.99 18.29 7.68
N GLU A 270 20.67 18.87 8.84
CA GLU A 270 20.53 18.15 10.11
C GLU A 270 19.41 17.10 10.03
N GLU A 271 18.27 17.47 9.44
CA GLU A 271 17.15 16.56 9.17
C GLU A 271 17.61 15.36 8.32
N LEU A 272 18.30 15.60 7.20
CA LEU A 272 18.75 14.52 6.30
C LEU A 272 19.79 13.61 6.95
N LYS A 273 20.70 14.16 7.77
CA LYS A 273 21.66 13.39 8.56
C LYS A 273 20.96 12.47 9.56
N PHE A 274 20.00 13.02 10.30
CA PHE A 274 19.19 12.25 11.24
C PHE A 274 18.39 11.14 10.53
N LYS A 275 17.70 11.46 9.44
CA LYS A 275 16.93 10.48 8.65
C LYS A 275 17.84 9.36 8.10
N THR A 276 19.04 9.69 7.63
CA THR A 276 20.03 8.69 7.18
C THR A 276 20.45 7.74 8.31
N ALA A 277 20.77 8.29 9.49
CA ALA A 277 21.15 7.52 10.66
C ALA A 277 20.00 6.64 11.18
N PHE A 278 18.78 7.20 11.22
CA PHE A 278 17.55 6.49 11.59
C PHE A 278 17.28 5.32 10.64
N MET A 279 17.26 5.57 9.34
CA MET A 279 16.96 4.55 8.33
C MET A 279 18.02 3.44 8.32
N SER A 280 19.30 3.79 8.51
CA SER A 280 20.38 2.81 8.61
C SER A 280 20.20 1.91 9.85
N PHE A 281 19.92 2.51 11.01
CA PHE A 281 19.60 1.77 12.23
C PHE A 281 18.39 0.84 12.03
N ALA A 282 17.30 1.36 11.47
CA ALA A 282 16.07 0.61 11.26
C ALA A 282 16.29 -0.58 10.31
N ALA A 283 16.96 -0.36 9.18
CA ALA A 283 17.30 -1.40 8.22
C ALA A 283 18.17 -2.52 8.81
N GLU A 284 19.17 -2.14 9.63
CA GLU A 284 20.00 -3.11 10.35
C GLU A 284 19.17 -3.98 11.31
N GLU A 285 18.18 -3.39 11.99
CA GLU A 285 17.27 -4.12 12.88
C GLU A 285 16.25 -4.98 12.11
N TYR A 286 15.81 -4.56 10.92
CA TYR A 286 14.95 -5.36 10.05
C TYR A 286 15.68 -6.59 9.52
N ALA A 287 16.95 -6.44 9.12
CA ALA A 287 17.77 -7.56 8.65
C ALA A 287 17.93 -8.64 9.74
N LYS A 288 18.15 -8.24 11.00
CA LYS A 288 18.25 -9.16 12.15
C LYS A 288 16.96 -9.97 12.38
N ARG A 289 15.81 -9.37 12.11
CA ARG A 289 14.48 -9.98 12.29
C ARG A 289 13.96 -10.70 11.04
N GLY A 290 14.69 -10.60 9.92
CA GLY A 290 14.24 -11.12 8.62
C GLY A 290 13.01 -10.39 8.06
N TRP A 291 12.76 -9.15 8.50
CA TRP A 291 11.67 -8.33 8.00
C TRP A 291 11.97 -7.78 6.60
N ALA A 292 10.92 -7.53 5.82
CA ALA A 292 11.02 -6.77 4.58
C ALA A 292 10.88 -5.27 4.85
N MET A 293 11.72 -4.45 4.23
CA MET A 293 11.70 -3.00 4.30
C MET A 293 11.05 -2.41 3.06
N GLN A 294 9.91 -1.74 3.21
CA GLN A 294 9.24 -1.04 2.11
C GLN A 294 9.64 0.43 2.13
N LEU A 295 10.02 0.96 0.97
CA LEU A 295 10.41 2.36 0.77
C LEU A 295 9.47 2.99 -0.25
N HIS A 296 8.46 3.73 0.25
CA HIS A 296 7.56 4.53 -0.57
C HIS A 296 8.10 5.96 -0.68
N TYR A 297 8.46 6.41 -1.88
CA TYR A 297 9.05 7.74 -2.06
C TYR A 297 8.55 8.51 -3.28
N GLY A 298 8.87 9.81 -3.33
CA GLY A 298 8.49 10.68 -4.45
C GLY A 298 7.14 11.36 -4.26
N CYS A 299 6.68 11.50 -3.02
CA CYS A 299 5.47 12.25 -2.71
C CYS A 299 5.79 13.67 -2.23
N LYS A 300 5.12 14.67 -2.80
CA LYS A 300 5.05 16.02 -2.23
C LYS A 300 3.70 16.18 -1.56
N ARG A 301 3.71 16.35 -0.24
CA ARG A 301 2.50 16.35 0.60
C ARG A 301 2.01 17.75 0.94
N ASP A 302 0.73 17.84 1.31
CA ASP A 302 0.12 19.03 1.92
C ASP A 302 0.20 20.31 1.05
N ASN A 303 0.12 20.15 -0.28
CA ASN A 303 0.34 21.25 -1.23
C ASN A 303 -0.70 22.37 -1.16
N ASN A 304 -1.91 22.06 -0.68
CA ASN A 304 -2.97 23.04 -0.51
C ASN A 304 -3.10 23.45 0.96
N THR A 305 -2.36 24.49 1.34
CA THR A 305 -2.29 24.97 2.74
C THR A 305 -3.66 25.41 3.29
N SER A 306 -4.53 25.97 2.45
CA SER A 306 -5.88 26.39 2.88
C SER A 306 -6.70 25.18 3.32
N MET A 307 -6.65 24.11 2.54
CA MET A 307 -7.39 22.88 2.82
C MET A 307 -6.73 22.06 3.92
N TYR A 308 -5.39 22.05 4.00
CA TYR A 308 -4.65 21.42 5.10
C TYR A 308 -5.06 21.99 6.46
N ARG A 309 -5.25 23.31 6.57
CA ARG A 309 -5.72 23.95 7.82
C ARG A 309 -7.13 23.54 8.22
N GLN A 310 -7.96 23.10 7.27
CA GLN A 310 -9.35 22.73 7.52
C GLN A 310 -9.51 21.22 7.75
N LEU A 311 -8.83 20.40 6.94
CA LEU A 311 -9.04 18.95 6.87
C LEU A 311 -7.86 18.15 7.41
N GLY A 312 -6.67 18.75 7.53
CA GLY A 312 -5.44 18.05 7.89
C GLY A 312 -4.81 17.26 6.73
N PRO A 313 -3.82 16.38 7.04
CA PRO A 313 -3.10 15.57 6.06
C PRO A 313 -3.98 14.49 5.44
N ASP A 314 -3.48 13.83 4.39
CA ASP A 314 -4.11 12.64 3.76
C ASP A 314 -5.53 12.87 3.22
N THR A 315 -5.83 14.11 2.85
CA THR A 315 -7.16 14.55 2.39
C THR A 315 -7.20 14.79 0.88
N GLY A 316 -6.28 14.21 0.12
CA GLY A 316 -6.31 14.20 -1.34
C GLY A 316 -5.64 15.39 -2.04
N TYR A 317 -4.76 16.13 -1.36
CA TYR A 317 -4.00 17.28 -1.91
C TYR A 317 -2.50 17.01 -2.11
N ASP A 318 -2.11 15.74 -2.10
CA ASP A 318 -0.73 15.30 -2.34
C ASP A 318 -0.46 15.09 -3.83
N CYS A 319 0.80 15.16 -4.27
CA CYS A 319 1.16 14.97 -5.68
C CYS A 319 2.53 14.31 -5.86
N ILE A 320 2.84 13.99 -7.11
CA ILE A 320 4.13 13.44 -7.53
C ILE A 320 5.22 14.50 -7.34
N ASN A 321 6.30 14.12 -6.66
CA ASN A 321 7.57 14.84 -6.61
C ASN A 321 8.54 14.21 -7.61
N ASN A 322 9.34 15.04 -8.29
CA ASN A 322 10.35 14.60 -9.25
C ASN A 322 11.78 14.69 -8.71
N TYR A 323 11.99 15.24 -7.51
CA TYR A 323 13.30 15.24 -6.87
C TYR A 323 13.53 13.92 -6.13
N ALA A 324 14.22 12.98 -6.79
CA ALA A 324 14.63 11.70 -6.20
C ALA A 324 16.00 11.24 -6.74
N PRO A 325 17.11 11.72 -6.14
CA PRO A 325 18.45 11.34 -6.58
C PRO A 325 18.68 9.82 -6.42
N SER A 326 18.64 9.08 -7.53
CA SER A 326 18.80 7.62 -7.55
C SER A 326 20.18 7.17 -7.02
N SER A 327 21.21 8.00 -7.18
CA SER A 327 22.54 7.73 -6.64
C SER A 327 22.55 7.63 -5.11
N GLN A 328 21.78 8.47 -4.40
CA GLN A 328 21.71 8.40 -2.94
C GLN A 328 21.02 7.13 -2.46
N MET A 329 20.00 6.65 -3.19
CA MET A 329 19.40 5.35 -2.92
C MET A 329 20.42 4.23 -3.06
N ALA A 330 21.21 4.23 -4.15
CA ALA A 330 22.26 3.24 -4.36
C ALA A 330 23.33 3.29 -3.25
N ASP A 331 23.75 4.49 -2.83
CA ASP A 331 24.72 4.67 -1.75
C ASP A 331 24.17 4.17 -0.40
N PHE A 332 22.91 4.46 -0.09
CA PHE A 332 22.23 3.96 1.12
C PHE A 332 22.17 2.42 1.15
N LEU A 333 21.74 1.78 0.05
CA LEU A 333 21.69 0.32 -0.04
C LEU A 333 23.09 -0.28 0.04
N ASN A 334 24.09 0.34 -0.59
CA ASN A 334 25.48 -0.09 -0.50
C ASN A 334 26.02 -0.02 0.93
N ALA A 335 25.72 1.05 1.67
CA ALA A 335 26.17 1.22 3.05
C ALA A 335 25.66 0.10 3.98
N LEU A 336 24.46 -0.42 3.72
CA LEU A 336 23.91 -1.59 4.40
C LEU A 336 24.53 -2.89 3.89
N ASN A 337 24.74 -3.00 2.57
CA ASN A 337 25.28 -4.20 1.92
C ASN A 337 26.71 -4.51 2.39
N ILE A 338 27.59 -3.51 2.49
CA ILE A 338 28.98 -3.71 2.95
C ILE A 338 29.07 -4.21 4.40
N LYS A 339 28.05 -3.92 5.22
CA LYS A 339 27.92 -4.42 6.59
C LYS A 339 27.29 -5.81 6.69
N GLY A 340 26.76 -6.33 5.58
CA GLY A 340 25.98 -7.57 5.56
C GLY A 340 24.59 -7.42 6.21
N THR A 341 24.07 -6.20 6.30
CA THR A 341 22.83 -5.88 7.03
C THR A 341 21.74 -5.27 6.15
N LEU A 342 21.84 -5.43 4.82
CA LEU A 342 20.78 -5.04 3.89
C LEU A 342 19.61 -6.05 3.99
N PRO A 343 18.41 -5.65 4.47
CA PRO A 343 17.26 -6.53 4.52
C PRO A 343 16.67 -6.80 3.12
N LYS A 344 15.72 -7.73 3.06
CA LYS A 344 14.74 -7.75 1.98
C LYS A 344 14.16 -6.33 1.83
N THR A 345 14.18 -5.77 0.63
CA THR A 345 13.74 -4.38 0.40
C THR A 345 12.80 -4.29 -0.79
N ILE A 346 11.71 -3.53 -0.67
CA ILE A 346 10.79 -3.26 -1.76
C ILE A 346 10.74 -1.75 -1.99
N ILE A 347 10.94 -1.32 -3.23
CA ILE A 347 11.07 0.09 -3.59
C ILE A 347 9.88 0.52 -4.44
N TYR A 348 9.18 1.54 -3.98
CA TYR A 348 8.02 2.13 -4.64
C TYR A 348 8.28 3.60 -4.94
N SER A 349 8.25 3.99 -6.21
CA SER A 349 8.22 5.41 -6.60
C SER A 349 6.82 5.84 -6.96
N LEU A 350 6.46 7.05 -6.54
CA LEU A 350 5.27 7.73 -7.03
C LEU A 350 5.49 8.33 -8.42
N ASN A 351 6.75 8.56 -8.82
CA ASN A 351 7.10 9.10 -10.12
C ASN A 351 7.44 7.95 -11.09
N PRO A 352 6.61 7.70 -12.11
CA PRO A 352 6.84 6.60 -13.05
C PRO A 352 8.11 6.78 -13.91
N ASN A 353 8.77 7.94 -13.87
CA ASN A 353 10.07 8.12 -14.53
C ASN A 353 11.22 7.43 -13.79
N ASP A 354 11.00 6.96 -12.56
CA ASP A 354 12.02 6.30 -11.77
C ASP A 354 12.04 4.79 -11.99
N ASP A 355 11.09 4.21 -12.74
CA ASP A 355 10.95 2.76 -12.92
C ASP A 355 12.26 2.12 -13.42
N GLU A 356 12.85 2.63 -14.49
CA GLU A 356 14.11 2.10 -15.02
C GLU A 356 15.31 2.36 -14.10
N ALA A 357 15.30 3.48 -13.37
CA ALA A 357 16.33 3.76 -12.38
C ALA A 357 16.29 2.73 -11.24
N ILE A 358 15.09 2.46 -10.70
CA ILE A 358 14.87 1.40 -9.71
C ILE A 358 15.30 0.05 -10.27
N GLY A 359 14.86 -0.31 -11.47
CA GLY A 359 15.22 -1.57 -12.13
C GLY A 359 16.73 -1.78 -12.23
N SER A 360 17.49 -0.73 -12.55
CA SER A 360 18.96 -0.80 -12.58
C SER A 360 19.59 -0.95 -11.19
N ILE A 361 19.02 -0.31 -10.16
CA ILE A 361 19.53 -0.34 -8.78
C ILE A 361 19.27 -1.70 -8.13
N ILE A 362 18.07 -2.27 -8.28
CA ILE A 362 17.74 -3.54 -7.61
C ILE A 362 18.68 -4.67 -8.06
N GLY A 363 19.16 -4.63 -9.31
CA GLY A 363 20.10 -5.62 -9.85
C GLY A 363 21.47 -5.59 -9.15
N CYS A 364 21.88 -4.45 -8.58
CA CYS A 364 23.17 -4.30 -7.91
C CYS A 364 23.26 -5.02 -6.56
N PHE A 365 22.14 -5.35 -5.93
CA PHE A 365 22.09 -5.78 -4.52
C PHE A 365 21.33 -7.10 -4.30
N GLN A 366 21.16 -7.91 -5.35
CA GLN A 366 20.61 -9.26 -5.23
C GLN A 366 21.62 -10.23 -4.62
N ASN A 367 21.14 -11.22 -3.87
CA ASN A 367 21.95 -12.35 -3.39
C ASN A 367 21.05 -13.56 -3.06
N ALA A 368 21.64 -14.62 -2.48
CA ALA A 368 20.93 -15.87 -2.17
C ALA A 368 20.09 -15.83 -0.88
N ASP A 369 20.05 -14.72 -0.13
CA ASP A 369 19.29 -14.64 1.13
C ASP A 369 17.77 -14.72 0.89
N ALA A 370 17.31 -14.25 -0.27
CA ALA A 370 15.91 -14.33 -0.69
C ALA A 370 15.79 -14.27 -2.22
N VAL A 371 14.74 -14.92 -2.75
CA VAL A 371 14.41 -14.84 -4.17
C VAL A 371 13.95 -13.41 -4.52
N GLY A 372 14.73 -12.71 -5.33
CA GLY A 372 14.51 -11.30 -5.63
C GLY A 372 14.56 -10.45 -4.37
N LYS A 373 15.64 -10.56 -3.59
CA LYS A 373 15.84 -9.86 -2.30
C LYS A 373 15.44 -8.39 -2.35
N ILE A 374 15.82 -7.69 -3.42
CA ILE A 374 15.39 -6.30 -3.66
C ILE A 374 14.34 -6.31 -4.77
N GLN A 375 13.15 -5.82 -4.46
CA GLN A 375 12.01 -5.80 -5.37
C GLN A 375 11.73 -4.37 -5.84
N GLN A 376 11.35 -4.21 -7.11
CA GLN A 376 10.56 -3.06 -7.53
C GLN A 376 9.11 -3.38 -7.19
N GLY A 377 8.51 -2.56 -6.33
CA GLY A 377 7.13 -2.73 -5.91
C GLY A 377 6.13 -2.51 -7.05
N SER A 378 4.88 -2.95 -6.85
CA SER A 378 3.78 -2.69 -7.79
C SER A 378 3.59 -1.19 -8.04
N ALA A 379 2.98 -0.84 -9.17
CA ALA A 379 2.71 0.55 -9.52
C ALA A 379 1.89 1.23 -8.41
N TRP A 380 2.47 2.25 -7.79
CA TRP A 380 1.95 2.83 -6.55
C TRP A 380 1.04 4.04 -6.77
N TRP A 381 -0.05 4.09 -6.01
CA TRP A 381 -0.97 5.22 -5.85
C TRP A 381 -1.52 5.77 -7.18
N PHE A 382 -1.01 6.91 -7.67
CA PHE A 382 -1.49 7.48 -8.94
C PHE A 382 -1.17 6.57 -10.14
N ASN A 383 -0.20 5.66 -9.98
CA ASN A 383 0.21 4.69 -10.98
C ASN A 383 -0.52 3.34 -10.85
N ASP A 384 -1.27 3.12 -9.78
CA ASP A 384 -2.16 1.96 -9.62
C ASP A 384 -3.33 2.10 -10.60
N ASN A 385 -3.11 1.72 -11.86
CA ASN A 385 -4.08 1.69 -12.95
C ASN A 385 -3.47 0.90 -14.12
N LYS A 386 -4.26 0.60 -15.15
CA LYS A 386 -3.80 -0.22 -16.30
C LYS A 386 -2.45 0.24 -16.88
N ASN A 387 -2.31 1.53 -17.17
CA ASN A 387 -1.12 2.03 -17.85
C ASN A 387 0.09 2.01 -16.92
N GLY A 388 -0.07 2.44 -15.67
CA GLY A 388 1.02 2.41 -14.69
C GLY A 388 1.47 1.00 -14.35
N MET A 389 0.53 0.06 -14.13
CA MET A 389 0.85 -1.35 -13.91
C MET A 389 1.57 -1.98 -15.10
N MET A 390 1.09 -1.76 -16.33
CA MET A 390 1.76 -2.28 -17.53
C MET A 390 3.17 -1.72 -17.66
N LYS A 391 3.36 -0.42 -17.43
CA LYS A 391 4.68 0.22 -17.49
C LYS A 391 5.63 -0.35 -16.44
N GLN A 392 5.20 -0.40 -15.18
CA GLN A 392 5.99 -0.92 -14.07
C GLN A 392 6.38 -2.39 -14.29
N MET A 393 5.44 -3.25 -14.65
CA MET A 393 5.72 -4.68 -14.89
C MET A 393 6.64 -4.90 -16.10
N THR A 394 6.52 -4.08 -17.15
CA THR A 394 7.42 -4.13 -18.32
C THR A 394 8.83 -3.69 -17.94
N SER A 395 8.97 -2.62 -17.15
CA SER A 395 10.27 -2.18 -16.63
C SER A 395 10.94 -3.26 -15.77
N LEU A 396 10.18 -3.85 -14.83
CA LEU A 396 10.65 -4.96 -14.00
C LEU A 396 11.00 -6.21 -14.83
N ALA A 397 10.26 -6.51 -15.90
CA ALA A 397 10.60 -7.62 -16.79
C ALA A 397 11.93 -7.39 -17.52
N ASN A 398 12.21 -6.16 -17.94
CA ASN A 398 13.41 -5.80 -18.69
C ASN A 398 14.68 -5.72 -17.82
N LEU A 399 14.56 -5.25 -16.58
CA LEU A 399 15.71 -4.94 -15.71
C LEU A 399 15.81 -5.85 -14.47
N GLY A 400 14.79 -6.67 -14.22
CA GLY A 400 14.74 -7.62 -13.12
C GLY A 400 14.26 -9.00 -13.58
N LEU A 401 13.41 -9.64 -12.78
CA LEU A 401 12.88 -10.97 -13.08
C LEU A 401 11.39 -11.05 -12.70
N LEU A 402 10.52 -10.71 -13.66
CA LEU A 402 9.06 -10.62 -13.45
C LEU A 402 8.45 -11.88 -12.84
N GLY A 403 8.92 -13.08 -13.21
CA GLY A 403 8.41 -14.34 -12.65
C GLY A 403 8.54 -14.47 -11.14
N ASN A 404 9.45 -13.71 -10.52
CA ASN A 404 9.67 -13.65 -9.07
C ASN A 404 9.10 -12.37 -8.43
N PHE A 405 8.32 -11.60 -9.16
CA PHE A 405 7.66 -10.41 -8.64
C PHE A 405 6.66 -10.78 -7.53
N ILE A 406 6.70 -10.07 -6.40
CA ILE A 406 5.82 -10.33 -5.25
C ILE A 406 4.37 -9.91 -5.47
N GLY A 407 4.07 -9.18 -6.55
CA GLY A 407 2.71 -8.92 -6.99
C GLY A 407 2.02 -7.77 -6.27
N MET A 408 0.70 -7.83 -6.21
CA MET A 408 -0.18 -6.72 -5.85
C MET A 408 -0.39 -6.58 -4.34
N LEU A 409 -0.56 -5.33 -3.91
CA LEU A 409 -1.10 -4.89 -2.62
C LEU A 409 -2.21 -3.87 -2.91
N THR A 410 -3.13 -3.62 -1.97
CA THR A 410 -4.19 -2.63 -2.18
C THR A 410 -3.76 -1.21 -1.89
N ASP A 411 -2.89 -1.00 -0.88
CA ASP A 411 -2.56 0.32 -0.33
C ASP A 411 -3.81 1.17 0.01
N SER A 412 -4.92 0.51 0.35
CA SER A 412 -6.23 1.15 0.49
C SER A 412 -6.71 1.16 1.94
N ARG A 413 -7.63 2.07 2.23
CA ARG A 413 -8.40 2.11 3.49
C ARG A 413 -9.78 1.46 3.37
N SER A 414 -10.18 1.00 2.17
CA SER A 414 -11.51 0.47 1.90
C SER A 414 -11.54 -1.05 1.87
N PHE A 415 -12.51 -1.65 2.56
CA PHE A 415 -12.81 -3.09 2.46
C PHE A 415 -13.39 -3.52 1.13
N LEU A 416 -13.76 -2.57 0.26
CA LEU A 416 -14.20 -2.85 -1.11
C LEU A 416 -13.03 -2.77 -2.10
N SER A 417 -11.79 -2.61 -1.66
CA SER A 417 -10.64 -2.43 -2.55
C SER A 417 -10.07 -3.72 -3.13
N TYR A 418 -10.45 -4.89 -2.64
CA TYR A 418 -9.93 -6.19 -3.12
C TYR A 418 -10.09 -6.46 -4.63
N PRO A 419 -11.10 -5.92 -5.36
CA PRO A 419 -11.15 -5.97 -6.82
C PRO A 419 -9.93 -5.32 -7.50
N ARG A 420 -9.10 -4.54 -6.80
CA ARG A 420 -7.78 -4.11 -7.31
C ARG A 420 -6.85 -5.29 -7.58
N HIS A 421 -6.92 -6.37 -6.78
CA HIS A 421 -6.20 -7.62 -7.08
C HIS A 421 -6.74 -8.28 -8.36
N GLU A 422 -8.07 -8.30 -8.55
CA GLU A 422 -8.66 -8.79 -9.80
C GLU A 422 -8.19 -7.96 -11.00
N TYR A 423 -8.25 -6.63 -10.87
CA TYR A 423 -7.80 -5.68 -11.88
C TYR A 423 -6.33 -5.92 -12.27
N PHE A 424 -5.45 -6.02 -11.27
CA PHE A 424 -4.04 -6.36 -11.46
C PHE A 424 -3.86 -7.71 -12.16
N ARG A 425 -4.55 -8.76 -11.71
CA ARG A 425 -4.42 -10.11 -12.29
C ARG A 425 -4.85 -10.15 -13.75
N ARG A 426 -5.92 -9.43 -14.11
CA ARG A 426 -6.35 -9.29 -15.51
C ARG A 426 -5.26 -8.62 -16.35
N ILE A 427 -4.68 -7.52 -15.86
CA ILE A 427 -3.61 -6.78 -16.56
C ILE A 427 -2.34 -7.62 -16.69
N LEU A 428 -1.95 -8.35 -15.65
CA LEU A 428 -0.83 -9.29 -15.67
C LEU A 428 -1.03 -10.38 -16.73
N CYS A 429 -2.20 -11.01 -16.75
CA CYS A 429 -2.52 -12.07 -17.71
C CYS A 429 -2.61 -11.53 -19.14
N GLU A 430 -3.13 -10.31 -19.33
CA GLU A 430 -3.12 -9.61 -20.62
C GLU A 430 -1.71 -9.33 -21.11
N LEU A 431 -0.82 -8.84 -20.24
CA LEU A 431 0.57 -8.54 -20.59
C LEU A 431 1.33 -9.81 -21.01
N ILE A 432 1.29 -10.85 -20.17
CA ILE A 432 1.99 -12.11 -20.44
C ILE A 432 1.35 -12.85 -21.63
N GLY A 433 0.01 -12.88 -21.69
CA GLY A 433 -0.72 -13.51 -22.80
C GLY A 433 -0.43 -12.81 -24.14
N GLY A 434 -0.27 -11.49 -24.13
CA GLY A 434 0.16 -10.74 -25.32
C GLY A 434 1.56 -11.14 -25.79
N TRP A 435 2.53 -11.23 -24.87
CA TRP A 435 3.90 -11.67 -25.21
C TRP A 435 3.94 -13.10 -25.76
N VAL A 436 3.11 -14.00 -25.23
CA VAL A 436 3.03 -15.38 -25.73
C VAL A 436 2.48 -15.44 -27.15
N GLU A 437 1.35 -14.78 -27.40
CA GLU A 437 0.69 -14.80 -28.71
C GLU A 437 1.52 -14.10 -29.80
N ASN A 438 2.34 -13.13 -29.41
CA ASN A 438 3.29 -12.46 -30.31
C ASN A 438 4.59 -13.27 -30.55
N GLY A 439 4.79 -14.40 -29.88
CA GLY A 439 6.02 -15.20 -29.98
C GLY A 439 7.22 -14.59 -29.24
N GLU A 440 6.98 -13.66 -28.31
CA GLU A 440 8.00 -13.01 -27.48
C GLU A 440 8.33 -13.86 -26.23
N TYR A 441 7.42 -14.75 -25.80
CA TYR A 441 7.64 -15.75 -24.75
C TYR A 441 6.98 -17.08 -25.15
N PRO A 442 7.55 -18.26 -24.80
CA PRO A 442 6.96 -19.54 -25.19
C PRO A 442 5.63 -19.83 -24.47
N ASP A 443 4.71 -20.46 -25.21
CA ASP A 443 3.49 -21.08 -24.65
C ASP A 443 3.81 -22.40 -23.92
N ASP A 444 4.58 -22.30 -22.82
CA ASP A 444 4.80 -23.41 -21.89
C ASP A 444 3.85 -23.28 -20.69
N GLU A 445 2.73 -24.00 -20.77
CA GLU A 445 1.68 -23.98 -19.76
C GLU A 445 2.19 -24.21 -18.33
N LYS A 446 3.16 -25.12 -18.13
CA LYS A 446 3.68 -25.43 -16.80
C LYS A 446 4.43 -24.24 -16.21
N THR A 447 5.25 -23.59 -17.03
CA THR A 447 6.02 -22.42 -16.61
C THR A 447 5.12 -21.20 -16.41
N LEU A 448 4.20 -20.94 -17.34
CA LEU A 448 3.21 -19.86 -17.22
C LEU A 448 2.35 -20.01 -15.96
N LYS A 449 1.86 -21.22 -15.68
CA LYS A 449 1.11 -21.51 -14.45
C LYS A 449 1.90 -21.19 -13.19
N ARG A 450 3.18 -21.58 -13.15
CA ARG A 450 4.07 -21.26 -12.02
C ARG A 450 4.24 -19.75 -11.84
N ILE A 451 4.44 -19.02 -12.94
CA ILE A 451 4.60 -17.56 -12.93
C ILE A 451 3.33 -16.87 -12.41
N ILE A 452 2.17 -17.19 -12.99
CA ILE A 452 0.90 -16.55 -12.64
C ILE A 452 0.53 -16.84 -11.18
N LYS A 453 0.66 -18.07 -10.71
CA LYS A 453 0.45 -18.42 -9.28
C LYS A 453 1.47 -17.76 -8.36
N GLY A 454 2.73 -17.67 -8.81
CA GLY A 454 3.82 -16.95 -8.15
C GLY A 454 3.42 -15.51 -7.86
N ILE A 455 3.21 -14.73 -8.92
CA ILE A 455 2.93 -13.29 -8.83
C ILE A 455 1.58 -13.02 -8.15
N SER A 456 0.58 -13.89 -8.32
CA SER A 456 -0.74 -13.68 -7.73
C SER A 456 -0.79 -13.94 -6.22
N TYR A 457 0.16 -14.71 -5.65
CA TYR A 457 0.13 -15.13 -4.24
C TYR A 457 1.47 -15.71 -3.73
N ASN A 458 1.98 -16.78 -4.35
CA ASN A 458 3.03 -17.63 -3.73
C ASN A 458 4.37 -16.90 -3.53
N ASN A 459 4.71 -15.93 -4.40
CA ASN A 459 5.92 -15.13 -4.26
C ASN A 459 5.87 -14.29 -2.99
N ALA A 460 4.75 -13.63 -2.69
CA ALA A 460 4.58 -12.84 -1.47
C ALA A 460 4.66 -13.72 -0.20
N VAL A 461 3.99 -14.88 -0.20
CA VAL A 461 4.05 -15.85 0.92
C VAL A 461 5.51 -16.17 1.27
N ARG A 462 6.30 -16.58 0.27
CA ARG A 462 7.72 -16.91 0.45
C ARG A 462 8.58 -15.70 0.82
N TYR A 463 8.39 -14.58 0.15
CA TYR A 463 9.23 -13.40 0.31
C TYR A 463 9.14 -12.86 1.73
N PHE A 464 7.94 -12.74 2.28
CA PHE A 464 7.76 -12.27 3.66
C PHE A 464 7.96 -13.37 4.70
N GLY A 465 7.83 -14.66 4.31
CA GLY A 465 7.91 -15.79 5.22
C GLY A 465 6.66 -15.92 6.09
N PHE A 466 5.48 -15.61 5.51
CA PHE A 466 4.21 -15.74 6.20
C PHE A 466 3.85 -17.20 6.45
N ALA A 467 3.16 -17.48 7.54
CA ALA A 467 2.68 -18.81 7.90
C ALA A 467 1.42 -19.17 7.09
N LEU A 468 1.58 -19.28 5.77
CA LEU A 468 0.55 -19.61 4.79
C LEU A 468 1.05 -20.73 3.88
N GLU A 469 0.11 -21.55 3.39
CA GLU A 469 0.41 -22.54 2.37
C GLU A 469 0.44 -21.90 0.98
N GLU A 470 1.46 -22.23 0.19
CA GLU A 470 1.43 -21.95 -1.25
C GLU A 470 0.31 -22.71 -1.95
N LYS A 471 -0.24 -22.13 -3.01
CA LYS A 471 -1.41 -22.65 -3.76
C LYS A 471 -1.09 -23.08 -5.18
#